data_AF-F9HET9-F1
#
_entry.id   AF-F9HET9-F1
#
_cell.length_a   1.000
_cell.length_b   1.000
_cell.length_c   1.000
_cell.angle_alpha   90.00
_cell.angle_beta   90.00
_cell.angle_gamma   90.00
#
_symmetry.space_group_name_H-M   'P 1'
#
loop_
_entity.id
_entity.type
_entity.pdbx_description
1 polymer ?
#
loop_
_entity_poly.entity_id
_entity_poly.type
_entity_poly.pdbx_seq_one_letter_code
_entity_poly.pdbx_strand_id
1 'polypeptide(L)'
;MKKLSSCILIEWRKLIKSKLSIVTACSICLVPFIVGLFATMMKYPENFKNLGLISAKMEMMRVTDWSSYLMTISQVISVGGLLIFGFTASWVFGREYSDKTMIDLLALPIKRDTIVLSKFIVIALWSYILSIFALLLGLLAGNLIGLEGGSLTVIFKGILTFVLCTTLTIVLSTPVAFFACLGRGYLSPLAFIIFTIIFSQLGSALNFGKYIPWAIPAFASGIAGKALLNFGSIVSLFGVSILGLIATIAWWRYADYD
;
A
#
# COMPACT_ATOMS: atom_id res chain seq x y z
N MET A 1 -21.24 13.35 -14.69
CA MET A 1 -20.13 12.52 -15.22
C MET A 1 -19.00 13.34 -15.84
N LYS A 2 -19.26 14.28 -16.78
CA LYS A 2 -18.20 15.13 -17.39
C LYS A 2 -17.33 15.89 -16.37
N LYS A 3 -17.91 16.47 -15.31
CA LYS A 3 -17.16 17.17 -14.26
C LYS A 3 -16.20 16.25 -13.47
N LEU A 4 -16.64 15.03 -13.15
CA LEU A 4 -15.82 14.06 -12.41
C LEU A 4 -14.62 13.59 -13.24
N SER A 5 -14.82 13.28 -14.53
CA SER A 5 -13.72 12.88 -15.41
C SER A 5 -12.69 14.00 -15.56
N SER A 6 -13.13 15.25 -15.67
CA SER A 6 -12.23 16.41 -15.70
C SER A 6 -11.41 16.53 -14.42
N CYS A 7 -12.03 16.38 -13.24
CA CYS A 7 -11.30 16.39 -11.97
C CYS A 7 -10.27 15.26 -11.89
N ILE A 8 -10.63 14.03 -12.28
CA ILE A 8 -9.71 12.89 -12.33
C ILE A 8 -8.51 13.19 -13.24
N LEU A 9 -8.75 13.73 -14.44
CA LEU A 9 -7.68 14.06 -15.38
C LEU A 9 -6.73 15.14 -14.85
N ILE A 10 -7.26 16.13 -14.13
CA ILE A 10 -6.45 17.20 -13.51
C ILE A 10 -5.58 16.60 -12.39
N GLU A 11 -6.18 15.86 -11.47
CA GLU A 11 -5.47 15.22 -10.36
C GLU A 11 -4.44 14.20 -10.86
N TRP A 12 -4.76 13.45 -11.91
CA TRP A 12 -3.84 12.54 -12.58
C TRP A 12 -2.62 13.27 -13.16
N ARG A 13 -2.85 14.39 -13.86
CA ARG A 13 -1.76 15.22 -14.40
C ARG A 13 -0.90 15.84 -13.31
N LYS A 14 -1.52 16.30 -12.21
CA LYS A 14 -0.78 16.81 -11.03
C LYS A 14 0.15 15.73 -10.48
N LEU A 15 -0.35 14.51 -10.33
CA LEU A 15 0.40 13.39 -9.78
C LEU A 15 1.56 13.00 -10.70
N ILE A 16 1.31 12.73 -11.99
CA ILE A 16 2.35 12.27 -12.92
C ILE A 16 3.50 13.28 -13.04
N LYS A 17 3.17 14.58 -13.14
CA LYS A 17 4.18 15.65 -13.31
C LYS A 17 4.93 16.00 -12.01
N SER A 18 4.54 15.44 -10.88
CA SER A 18 5.19 15.73 -9.60
C SER A 18 6.45 14.90 -9.39
N LYS A 19 7.33 15.35 -8.48
CA LYS A 19 8.47 14.52 -8.02
C LYS A 19 8.01 13.27 -7.28
N LEU A 20 6.79 13.26 -6.72
CA LEU A 20 6.22 12.12 -6.01
C LEU A 20 6.09 10.89 -6.92
N SER A 21 5.68 11.07 -8.18
CA SER A 21 5.52 9.94 -9.10
C SER A 21 6.82 9.16 -9.26
N ILE A 22 7.94 9.88 -9.41
CA ILE A 22 9.28 9.30 -9.51
C ILE A 22 9.68 8.64 -8.19
N VAL A 23 9.51 9.32 -7.06
CA VAL A 23 9.87 8.78 -5.74
C VAL A 23 9.10 7.49 -5.45
N THR A 24 7.78 7.48 -5.64
CA THR A 24 6.93 6.30 -5.40
C THR A 24 7.22 5.16 -6.37
N ALA A 25 7.54 5.46 -7.64
CA ALA A 25 7.99 4.46 -8.61
C ALA A 25 9.36 3.87 -8.25
N CYS A 26 10.31 4.66 -7.78
CA CYS A 26 11.59 4.13 -7.30
C CYS A 26 11.42 3.33 -6.00
N SER A 27 10.59 3.80 -5.07
CA SER A 27 10.34 3.10 -3.80
C SER A 27 9.67 1.74 -4.01
N ILE A 28 8.73 1.62 -4.97
CA ILE A 28 8.06 0.34 -5.21
C ILE A 28 9.00 -0.73 -5.77
N CYS A 29 10.07 -0.34 -6.49
CA CYS A 29 11.10 -1.27 -6.95
C CYS A 29 11.82 -1.98 -5.80
N LEU A 30 11.85 -1.40 -4.60
CA LEU A 30 12.45 -2.03 -3.43
C LEU A 30 11.71 -3.32 -3.03
N VAL A 31 10.42 -3.43 -3.33
CA VAL A 31 9.62 -4.62 -3.00
C VAL A 31 10.18 -5.88 -3.69
N PRO A 32 10.21 -6.00 -5.03
CA PRO A 32 10.76 -7.16 -5.70
C PRO A 32 12.28 -7.27 -5.51
N PHE A 33 13.00 -6.16 -5.34
CA PHE A 33 14.45 -6.18 -5.10
C PHE A 33 14.80 -6.85 -3.78
N ILE A 34 14.17 -6.46 -2.67
CA ILE A 34 14.42 -7.06 -1.35
C ILE A 34 14.07 -8.55 -1.36
N VAL A 35 12.89 -8.92 -1.88
CA VAL A 35 12.48 -10.32 -1.91
C VAL A 35 13.35 -11.15 -2.85
N GLY A 36 13.76 -10.57 -3.98
CA GLY A 36 14.72 -11.17 -4.90
C GLY A 36 16.08 -11.43 -4.26
N LEU A 37 16.61 -10.48 -3.49
CA LEU A 37 17.84 -10.64 -2.72
C LEU A 37 17.73 -11.77 -1.69
N PHE A 38 16.65 -11.82 -0.92
CA PHE A 38 16.45 -12.92 0.04
C PHE A 38 16.34 -14.28 -0.65
N ALA A 39 15.69 -14.35 -1.82
CA ALA A 39 15.60 -15.57 -2.61
C ALA A 39 16.97 -16.00 -3.18
N THR A 40 17.80 -15.08 -3.68
CA THR A 40 19.15 -15.43 -4.17
C THR A 40 20.06 -15.89 -3.04
N MET A 41 20.00 -15.23 -1.88
CA MET A 41 20.82 -15.63 -0.74
C MET A 41 20.43 -17.03 -0.21
N MET A 42 19.14 -17.38 -0.24
CA MET A 42 18.67 -18.73 0.09
C MET A 42 19.08 -19.79 -0.94
N LYS A 43 19.17 -19.43 -2.23
CA LYS A 43 19.64 -20.34 -3.29
C LYS A 43 21.14 -20.62 -3.20
N TYR A 44 21.94 -19.68 -2.71
CA TYR A 44 23.39 -19.81 -2.55
C TYR A 44 23.84 -19.57 -1.10
N PRO A 45 23.42 -20.41 -0.13
CA PRO A 45 23.61 -20.15 1.29
C PRO A 45 25.09 -20.11 1.70
N GLU A 46 25.97 -20.87 1.05
CA GLU A 46 27.40 -20.91 1.33
C GLU A 46 28.08 -19.53 1.27
N ASN A 47 27.61 -18.64 0.40
CA ASN A 47 28.18 -17.30 0.25
C ASN A 47 27.77 -16.33 1.38
N PHE A 48 26.77 -16.71 2.19
CA PHE A 48 26.09 -15.80 3.12
C PHE A 48 26.01 -16.32 4.57
N LYS A 49 26.58 -17.49 4.87
CA LYS A 49 26.60 -18.10 6.23
C LYS A 49 27.20 -17.19 7.31
N ASN A 50 28.13 -16.30 6.95
CA ASN A 50 28.86 -15.44 7.90
C ASN A 50 28.15 -14.11 8.24
N LEU A 51 26.92 -13.87 7.75
CA LEU A 51 26.24 -12.58 7.91
C LEU A 51 25.37 -12.45 9.18
N GLY A 52 25.51 -13.35 10.17
CA GLY A 52 24.90 -13.25 11.50
C GLY A 52 23.39 -12.97 11.50
N LEU A 53 22.98 -11.74 11.82
CA LEU A 53 21.55 -11.34 11.84
C LEU A 53 20.83 -11.53 10.50
N ILE A 54 21.55 -11.44 9.37
CA ILE A 54 20.96 -11.62 8.05
C ILE A 54 20.68 -13.11 7.80
N SER A 55 21.58 -14.02 8.21
CA SER A 55 21.34 -15.46 8.06
C SER A 55 20.18 -15.95 8.92
N ALA A 56 20.02 -15.43 10.13
CA ALA A 56 18.83 -15.70 10.94
C ALA A 56 17.52 -15.25 10.23
N LYS A 57 17.52 -14.08 9.57
CA LYS A 57 16.34 -13.62 8.79
C LYS A 57 16.09 -14.45 7.53
N MET A 58 17.13 -14.94 6.87
CA MET A 58 17.00 -15.84 5.73
C MET A 58 16.27 -17.13 6.11
N GLU A 59 16.67 -17.74 7.24
CA GLU A 59 16.05 -18.96 7.74
C GLU A 59 14.60 -18.78 8.22
N MET A 60 14.23 -17.55 8.61
CA MET A 60 12.84 -17.21 8.94
C MET A 60 11.97 -17.00 7.70
N MET A 61 12.49 -16.42 6.61
CA MET A 61 11.72 -16.17 5.39
C MET A 61 11.58 -17.40 4.49
N ARG A 62 12.58 -18.32 4.47
CA ARG A 62 12.57 -19.59 3.72
C ARG A 62 12.06 -19.50 2.27
N VAL A 63 12.51 -18.50 1.54
CA VAL A 63 12.12 -18.31 0.14
C VAL A 63 12.90 -19.27 -0.75
N THR A 64 12.32 -20.44 -1.01
CA THR A 64 13.00 -21.54 -1.74
C THR A 64 12.34 -21.86 -3.08
N ASP A 65 11.03 -21.63 -3.18
CA ASP A 65 10.20 -21.99 -4.31
C ASP A 65 9.33 -20.80 -4.77
N TRP A 66 8.75 -20.91 -5.95
CA TRP A 66 7.86 -19.89 -6.52
C TRP A 66 6.67 -19.54 -5.60
N SER A 67 6.12 -20.51 -4.86
CA SER A 67 5.01 -20.25 -3.96
C SER A 67 5.45 -19.35 -2.81
N SER A 68 6.53 -19.71 -2.12
CA SER A 68 7.05 -18.89 -1.00
C SER A 68 7.51 -17.51 -1.46
N TYR A 69 8.08 -17.41 -2.66
CA TYR A 69 8.48 -16.14 -3.25
C TYR A 69 7.28 -15.19 -3.47
N LEU A 70 6.22 -15.65 -4.14
CA LEU A 70 5.04 -14.82 -4.42
C LEU A 70 4.26 -14.47 -3.14
N MET A 71 4.20 -15.38 -2.17
CA MET A 71 3.63 -15.07 -0.85
C MET A 71 4.44 -13.97 -0.15
N THR A 72 5.77 -14.01 -0.25
CA THR A 72 6.65 -13.02 0.39
C THR A 72 6.53 -11.66 -0.27
N ILE A 73 6.48 -11.61 -1.61
CA ILE A 73 6.17 -10.37 -2.34
C ILE A 73 4.81 -9.80 -1.90
N SER A 74 3.79 -10.66 -1.76
CA SER A 74 2.44 -10.26 -1.32
C SER A 74 2.44 -9.71 0.12
N GLN A 75 3.29 -10.24 0.99
CA GLN A 75 3.46 -9.72 2.35
C GLN A 75 4.20 -8.38 2.37
N VAL A 76 5.26 -8.25 1.58
CA VAL A 76 6.05 -7.01 1.52
C VAL A 76 5.22 -5.88 0.92
N ILE A 77 4.40 -6.12 -0.11
CA ILE A 77 3.46 -5.10 -0.61
C ILE A 77 2.37 -4.76 0.40
N SER A 78 1.94 -5.73 1.22
CA SER A 78 0.94 -5.48 2.26
C SER A 78 1.41 -4.46 3.29
N VAL A 79 2.67 -4.59 3.74
CA VAL A 79 3.27 -3.69 4.75
C VAL A 79 3.88 -2.44 4.10
N GLY A 80 4.74 -2.62 3.10
CA GLY A 80 5.44 -1.53 2.43
C GLY A 80 4.53 -0.72 1.49
N GLY A 81 3.54 -1.35 0.89
CA GLY A 81 2.53 -0.66 0.08
C GLY A 81 1.69 0.29 0.92
N LEU A 82 1.44 0.01 2.21
CA LEU A 82 0.76 0.97 3.09
C LEU A 82 1.53 2.28 3.19
N LEU A 83 2.86 2.19 3.30
CA LEU A 83 3.74 3.36 3.32
C LEU A 83 3.65 4.12 2.00
N ILE A 84 3.78 3.44 0.86
CA ILE A 84 3.81 4.08 -0.46
C ILE A 84 2.44 4.65 -0.86
N PHE A 85 1.36 3.87 -0.70
CA PHE A 85 0.00 4.30 -1.03
C PHE A 85 -0.52 5.34 -0.05
N GLY A 86 -0.23 5.16 1.24
CA GLY A 86 -0.51 6.17 2.26
C GLY A 86 0.24 7.46 2.02
N PHE A 87 1.53 7.40 1.66
CA PHE A 87 2.29 8.59 1.29
C PHE A 87 1.71 9.28 0.05
N THR A 88 1.22 8.51 -0.92
CA THR A 88 0.49 9.05 -2.07
C THR A 88 -0.78 9.78 -1.64
N ALA A 89 -1.58 9.19 -0.74
CA ALA A 89 -2.77 9.84 -0.19
C ALA A 89 -2.43 11.12 0.60
N SER A 90 -1.40 11.05 1.45
CA SER A 90 -0.85 12.19 2.17
C SER A 90 -0.48 13.33 1.23
N TRP A 91 0.21 13.02 0.12
CA TRP A 91 0.61 14.05 -0.82
C TRP A 91 -0.59 14.64 -1.58
N VAL A 92 -1.49 13.81 -2.10
CA VAL A 92 -2.63 14.27 -2.92
C VAL A 92 -3.59 15.18 -2.14
N PHE A 93 -3.78 14.93 -0.84
CA PHE A 93 -4.63 15.75 0.02
C PHE A 93 -3.85 16.86 0.75
N GLY A 94 -2.71 16.54 1.34
CA GLY A 94 -1.91 17.48 2.13
C GLY A 94 -1.28 18.62 1.32
N ARG A 95 -1.10 18.39 0.01
CA ARG A 95 -0.57 19.42 -0.91
C ARG A 95 -1.45 20.64 -1.00
N GLU A 96 -2.77 20.47 -1.06
CA GLU A 96 -3.68 21.60 -1.25
C GLU A 96 -3.59 22.58 -0.05
N TYR A 97 -3.28 22.06 1.13
CA TYR A 97 -3.03 22.87 2.33
C TYR A 97 -1.62 23.48 2.34
N SER A 98 -0.61 22.70 1.96
CA SER A 98 0.79 23.14 1.98
C SER A 98 1.08 24.23 0.93
N ASP A 99 0.47 24.09 -0.26
CA ASP A 99 0.60 25.03 -1.38
C ASP A 99 -0.42 26.19 -1.26
N LYS A 100 -1.26 26.21 -0.22
CA LYS A 100 -2.34 27.19 0.02
C LYS A 100 -3.36 27.31 -1.12
N THR A 101 -3.55 26.25 -1.91
CA THR A 101 -4.51 26.19 -3.03
C THR A 101 -5.90 25.68 -2.63
N MET A 102 -6.09 25.31 -1.36
CA MET A 102 -7.34 24.72 -0.87
C MET A 102 -8.55 25.65 -1.08
N ILE A 103 -8.43 26.93 -0.74
CA ILE A 103 -9.53 27.90 -0.85
C ILE A 103 -9.90 28.12 -2.32
N ASP A 104 -8.91 28.28 -3.20
CA ASP A 104 -9.12 28.45 -4.65
C ASP A 104 -9.88 27.26 -5.26
N LEU A 105 -9.54 26.05 -4.81
CA LEU A 105 -10.16 24.82 -5.28
C LEU A 105 -11.60 24.67 -4.78
N LEU A 106 -11.91 25.17 -3.58
CA LEU A 106 -13.25 25.19 -3.01
C LEU A 106 -14.16 26.28 -3.61
N ALA A 107 -13.59 27.34 -4.20
CA ALA A 107 -14.33 28.38 -4.90
C ALA A 107 -14.90 27.92 -6.26
N LEU A 108 -14.41 26.80 -6.80
CA LEU A 108 -14.89 26.25 -8.06
C LEU A 108 -16.37 25.81 -7.96
N PRO A 109 -17.18 25.97 -9.03
CA PRO A 109 -18.59 25.56 -9.06
C PRO A 109 -18.74 24.02 -9.26
N ILE A 110 -18.06 23.26 -8.41
CA ILE A 110 -18.00 21.80 -8.38
C ILE A 110 -18.31 21.34 -6.95
N LYS A 111 -19.11 20.28 -6.81
CA LYS A 111 -19.41 19.70 -5.49
C LYS A 111 -18.12 19.20 -4.85
N ARG A 112 -17.88 19.55 -3.58
CA ARG A 112 -16.67 19.17 -2.83
C ARG A 112 -16.43 17.66 -2.83
N ASP A 113 -17.50 16.87 -2.70
CA ASP A 113 -17.43 15.39 -2.75
C ASP A 113 -16.88 14.87 -4.07
N THR A 114 -17.20 15.54 -5.18
CA THR A 114 -16.71 15.12 -6.51
C THR A 114 -15.19 15.28 -6.58
N ILE A 115 -14.65 16.31 -5.92
CA ILE A 115 -13.20 16.53 -5.87
C ILE A 115 -12.55 15.47 -4.98
N VAL A 116 -13.09 15.23 -3.78
CA VAL A 116 -12.57 14.20 -2.86
C VAL A 116 -12.59 12.81 -3.50
N LEU A 117 -13.71 12.42 -4.13
CA LEU A 117 -13.82 11.15 -4.84
C LEU A 117 -12.84 11.05 -6.01
N SER A 118 -12.65 12.12 -6.77
CA SER A 118 -11.67 12.13 -7.87
C SER A 118 -10.24 11.89 -7.37
N LYS A 119 -9.87 12.46 -6.22
CA LYS A 119 -8.57 12.25 -5.58
C LYS A 119 -8.39 10.80 -5.13
N PHE A 120 -9.39 10.21 -4.47
CA PHE A 120 -9.35 8.79 -4.09
C PHE A 120 -9.23 7.86 -5.30
N ILE A 121 -9.95 8.15 -6.40
CA ILE A 121 -9.83 7.36 -7.64
C ILE A 121 -8.41 7.46 -8.20
N VAL A 122 -7.81 8.65 -8.25
CA VAL A 122 -6.44 8.84 -8.72
C VAL A 122 -5.43 8.10 -7.84
N ILE A 123 -5.57 8.17 -6.52
CA ILE A 123 -4.71 7.43 -5.57
C ILE A 123 -4.82 5.92 -5.82
N ALA A 124 -6.04 5.39 -5.97
CA ALA A 124 -6.27 3.97 -6.22
C ALA A 124 -5.66 3.53 -7.55
N LEU A 125 -5.93 4.26 -8.64
CA LEU A 125 -5.38 3.96 -9.97
C LEU A 125 -3.85 4.00 -9.97
N TRP A 126 -3.24 5.03 -9.37
CA TRP A 126 -1.79 5.13 -9.28
C TRP A 126 -1.19 3.96 -8.48
N SER A 127 -1.81 3.61 -7.35
CA SER A 127 -1.37 2.50 -6.51
C SER A 127 -1.46 1.14 -7.23
N TYR A 128 -2.48 0.93 -8.06
CA TYR A 128 -2.56 -0.26 -8.92
C TYR A 128 -1.47 -0.27 -9.98
N ILE A 129 -1.18 0.85 -10.64
CA ILE A 129 -0.09 0.93 -11.63
C ILE A 129 1.25 0.58 -10.96
N LEU A 130 1.55 1.17 -9.81
CA LEU A 130 2.77 0.85 -9.05
C LEU A 130 2.85 -0.62 -8.68
N SER A 131 1.72 -1.21 -8.26
CA SER A 131 1.66 -2.62 -7.87
C SER A 131 1.85 -3.56 -9.06
N ILE A 132 1.25 -3.25 -10.22
CA ILE A 132 1.46 -4.01 -11.46
C ILE A 132 2.93 -3.95 -11.86
N PHE A 133 3.54 -2.77 -11.79
CA PHE A 133 4.96 -2.60 -12.10
C PHE A 133 5.85 -3.43 -11.16
N ALA A 134 5.58 -3.41 -9.86
CA ALA A 134 6.29 -4.20 -8.87
C ALA A 134 6.13 -5.71 -9.08
N LEU A 135 4.92 -6.16 -9.43
CA LEU A 135 4.63 -7.56 -9.74
C LEU A 135 5.39 -8.02 -10.98
N LEU A 136 5.39 -7.23 -12.06
CA LEU A 136 6.14 -7.54 -13.28
C LEU A 136 7.64 -7.67 -13.00
N LEU A 137 8.22 -6.72 -12.25
CA LEU A 137 9.61 -6.80 -11.83
C LEU A 137 9.88 -8.01 -10.92
N GLY A 138 8.95 -8.36 -10.04
CA GLY A 138 9.05 -9.56 -9.20
C GLY A 138 9.04 -10.84 -10.02
N LEU A 139 8.14 -10.96 -11.00
CA LEU A 139 8.09 -12.12 -11.90
C LEU A 139 9.38 -12.23 -12.74
N LEU A 140 9.90 -11.10 -13.24
CA LEU A 140 11.19 -11.07 -13.95
C LEU A 140 12.33 -11.52 -13.05
N ALA A 141 12.41 -11.00 -11.82
CA ALA A 141 13.42 -11.38 -10.84
C ALA A 141 13.33 -12.87 -10.48
N GLY A 142 12.14 -13.38 -10.17
CA GLY A 142 11.94 -14.81 -9.87
C GLY A 142 12.37 -15.73 -11.01
N ASN A 143 12.14 -15.31 -12.26
CA ASN A 143 12.60 -16.05 -13.43
C ASN A 143 14.13 -16.02 -13.59
N LEU A 144 14.76 -14.85 -13.41
CA LEU A 144 16.22 -14.70 -13.46
C LEU A 144 16.94 -15.50 -12.38
N ILE A 145 16.33 -15.63 -11.20
CA ILE A 145 16.86 -16.43 -10.10
C ILE A 145 16.76 -17.93 -10.43
N GLY A 146 15.81 -18.34 -11.27
CA GLY A 146 15.56 -19.74 -11.62
C GLY A 146 15.02 -20.52 -10.42
N LEU A 147 13.92 -20.05 -9.83
CA LEU A 147 13.24 -20.70 -8.72
C LEU A 147 12.50 -21.97 -9.18
N GLU A 148 12.47 -22.98 -8.31
CA GLU A 148 11.78 -24.26 -8.57
C GLU A 148 10.27 -24.16 -8.28
N GLY A 149 9.48 -25.07 -8.87
CA GLY A 149 8.03 -25.15 -8.62
C GLY A 149 7.17 -24.12 -9.36
N GLY A 150 7.69 -23.51 -10.44
CA GLY A 150 7.03 -22.48 -11.24
C GLY A 150 5.93 -22.98 -12.18
N SER A 151 4.99 -23.79 -11.68
CA SER A 151 3.83 -24.17 -12.49
C SER A 151 2.91 -22.97 -12.73
N LEU A 152 2.20 -22.97 -13.87
CA LEU A 152 1.25 -21.90 -14.20
C LEU A 152 0.18 -21.69 -13.12
N THR A 153 -0.21 -22.76 -12.42
CA THR A 153 -1.19 -22.70 -11.32
C THR A 153 -0.65 -21.98 -10.09
N VAL A 154 0.63 -22.20 -9.74
CA VAL A 154 1.29 -21.53 -8.60
C VAL A 154 1.43 -20.04 -8.88
N ILE A 155 1.88 -19.69 -10.10
CA ILE A 155 2.05 -18.28 -10.50
C ILE A 155 0.70 -17.57 -10.50
N PHE A 156 -0.32 -18.16 -11.11
CA PHE A 156 -1.66 -17.57 -11.16
C PHE A 156 -2.25 -17.36 -9.75
N LYS A 157 -2.13 -18.35 -8.86
CA LYS A 157 -2.57 -18.22 -7.47
C LYS A 157 -1.80 -17.12 -6.74
N GLY A 158 -0.49 -17.03 -6.93
CA GLY A 158 0.32 -15.97 -6.32
C GLY A 158 -0.04 -14.57 -6.82
N ILE A 159 -0.37 -14.42 -8.11
CA ILE A 159 -0.87 -13.16 -8.67
C ILE A 159 -2.22 -12.78 -8.02
N LEU A 160 -3.15 -13.73 -7.88
CA LEU A 160 -4.43 -13.46 -7.22
C LEU A 160 -4.24 -13.02 -5.76
N THR A 161 -3.38 -13.70 -5.00
CA THR A 161 -3.04 -13.30 -3.64
C THR A 161 -2.43 -11.90 -3.60
N PHE A 162 -1.51 -11.59 -4.51
CA PHE A 162 -0.88 -10.28 -4.60
C PHE A 162 -1.91 -9.18 -4.89
N VAL A 163 -2.79 -9.39 -5.87
CA VAL A 163 -3.86 -8.44 -6.22
C VAL A 163 -4.80 -8.22 -5.04
N LEU A 164 -5.16 -9.28 -4.31
CA LEU A 164 -5.99 -9.20 -3.11
C LEU A 164 -5.30 -8.37 -2.03
N CYS A 165 -4.03 -8.67 -1.71
CA CYS A 165 -3.24 -7.91 -0.74
C CYS A 165 -3.14 -6.43 -1.11
N THR A 166 -2.80 -6.12 -2.37
CA THR A 166 -2.75 -4.75 -2.90
C THR A 166 -4.09 -4.04 -2.73
N THR A 167 -5.19 -4.69 -3.10
CA THR A 167 -6.55 -4.11 -3.02
C THR A 167 -6.89 -3.76 -1.57
N LEU A 168 -6.66 -4.68 -0.64
CA LEU A 168 -6.91 -4.45 0.78
C LEU A 168 -6.05 -3.30 1.34
N THR A 169 -4.77 -3.23 0.96
CA THR A 169 -3.88 -2.14 1.39
C THR A 169 -4.29 -0.79 0.81
N ILE A 170 -4.75 -0.72 -0.45
CA ILE A 170 -5.31 0.50 -1.04
C ILE A 170 -6.54 0.95 -0.27
N VAL A 171 -7.46 0.03 0.03
CA VAL A 171 -8.67 0.33 0.81
C VAL A 171 -8.30 0.85 2.20
N LEU A 172 -7.29 0.28 2.86
CA LEU A 172 -6.80 0.73 4.17
C LEU A 172 -6.03 2.05 4.16
N SER A 173 -5.65 2.56 2.99
CA SER A 173 -4.96 3.85 2.88
C SER A 173 -5.90 5.05 3.00
N THR A 174 -7.23 4.84 2.96
CA THR A 174 -8.20 5.95 2.98
C THR A 174 -8.17 6.83 4.24
N PRO A 175 -7.95 6.32 5.48
CA PRO A 175 -7.91 7.18 6.67
C PRO A 175 -6.72 8.15 6.65
N VAL A 176 -5.67 7.84 5.90
CA VAL A 176 -4.51 8.72 5.76
C VAL A 176 -4.91 10.06 5.14
N ALA A 177 -5.86 10.06 4.20
CA ALA A 177 -6.39 11.29 3.61
C ALA A 177 -7.05 12.19 4.65
N PHE A 178 -7.78 11.61 5.62
CA PHE A 178 -8.38 12.38 6.70
C PHE A 178 -7.32 13.04 7.58
N PHE A 179 -6.27 12.32 7.97
CA PHE A 179 -5.16 12.89 8.75
C PHE A 179 -4.38 13.95 7.97
N ALA A 180 -4.29 13.84 6.65
CA ALA A 180 -3.72 14.90 5.80
C ALA A 180 -4.55 16.19 5.86
N CYS A 181 -5.87 16.07 5.90
CA CYS A 181 -6.77 17.20 6.02
C CYS A 181 -6.76 17.81 7.44
N LEU A 182 -6.76 16.96 8.47
CA LEU A 182 -6.72 17.37 9.86
C LEU A 182 -5.41 18.06 10.22
N GLY A 183 -4.28 17.52 9.78
CA GLY A 183 -2.96 18.12 9.98
C GLY A 183 -2.63 19.27 9.03
N ARG A 184 -3.52 19.59 8.08
CA ARG A 184 -3.34 20.64 7.05
C ARG A 184 -1.97 20.54 6.35
N GLY A 185 -1.50 19.32 6.05
CA GLY A 185 -0.16 19.09 5.50
C GLY A 185 0.25 17.63 5.51
N TYR A 186 1.56 17.38 5.30
CA TYR A 186 2.08 16.02 5.12
C TYR A 186 2.53 15.32 6.40
N LEU A 187 2.76 16.05 7.51
CA LEU A 187 3.40 15.50 8.71
C LEU A 187 2.46 14.57 9.49
N SER A 188 1.23 15.02 9.79
CA SER A 188 0.22 14.23 10.50
C SER A 188 -0.11 12.89 9.83
N PRO A 189 -0.40 12.83 8.51
CA PRO A 189 -0.67 11.55 7.85
C PRO A 189 0.56 10.63 7.82
N LEU A 190 1.79 11.17 7.74
CA LEU A 190 3.01 10.38 7.85
C LEU A 190 3.17 9.74 9.23
N ALA A 191 2.94 10.51 10.30
CA ALA A 191 2.96 9.99 11.66
C ALA A 191 1.91 8.88 11.85
N PHE A 192 0.71 9.07 11.28
CA PHE A 192 -0.34 8.06 11.28
C PHE A 192 0.07 6.78 10.53
N ILE A 193 0.67 6.88 9.35
CA ILE A 193 1.20 5.71 8.61
C ILE A 193 2.20 4.94 9.48
N ILE A 194 3.20 5.63 10.05
CA ILE A 194 4.23 4.99 10.89
C ILE A 194 3.58 4.29 12.09
N PHE A 195 2.65 4.98 12.77
CA PHE A 195 1.89 4.41 13.88
C PHE A 195 1.14 3.13 13.47
N THR A 196 0.41 3.16 12.37
CA THR A 196 -0.36 1.99 11.90
C THR A 196 0.53 0.81 11.53
N ILE A 197 1.72 1.06 10.95
CA ILE A 197 2.71 0.01 10.66
C ILE A 197 3.19 -0.61 11.98
N ILE A 198 3.66 0.20 12.94
CA ILE A 198 4.13 -0.31 14.24
C ILE A 198 3.01 -1.09 14.94
N PHE A 199 1.79 -0.55 14.94
CA PHE A 199 0.62 -1.18 15.55
C PHE A 199 0.29 -2.53 14.89
N SER A 200 0.40 -2.63 13.56
CA SER A 200 0.21 -3.89 12.82
C SER A 200 1.25 -4.96 13.19
N GLN A 201 2.51 -4.56 13.38
CA GLN A 201 3.59 -5.48 13.73
C GLN A 201 3.47 -5.97 15.17
N LEU A 202 3.16 -5.06 16.12
CA LEU A 202 2.94 -5.41 17.51
C LEU A 202 1.74 -6.34 17.67
N GLY A 203 0.62 -6.07 16.99
CA GLY A 203 -0.54 -6.97 17.06
C GLY A 203 -0.28 -8.33 16.45
N SER A 204 0.53 -8.42 15.40
CA SER A 204 0.95 -9.70 14.84
C SER A 204 1.80 -10.49 15.85
N ALA A 205 2.70 -9.82 16.57
CA ALA A 205 3.50 -10.45 17.63
C ALA A 205 2.66 -10.91 18.84
N LEU A 206 1.58 -10.20 19.18
CA LEU A 206 0.72 -10.49 20.33
C LEU A 206 -0.49 -11.40 19.99
N ASN A 207 -0.52 -12.05 18.82
CA ASN A 207 -1.65 -12.86 18.32
C ASN A 207 -3.00 -12.13 18.13
N PHE A 208 -3.03 -10.80 18.25
CA PHE A 208 -4.22 -9.96 17.98
C PHE A 208 -4.30 -9.46 16.54
N GLY A 209 -3.30 -9.77 15.71
CA GLY A 209 -3.17 -9.27 14.33
C GLY A 209 -4.37 -9.58 13.43
N LYS A 210 -5.17 -10.60 13.77
CA LYS A 210 -6.41 -10.94 13.05
C LYS A 210 -7.48 -9.84 13.11
N TYR A 211 -7.46 -8.97 14.13
CA TYR A 211 -8.44 -7.90 14.29
C TYR A 211 -7.92 -6.52 13.87
N ILE A 212 -6.60 -6.37 13.77
CA ILE A 212 -5.98 -5.09 13.41
C ILE A 212 -6.10 -4.86 11.90
N PRO A 213 -6.80 -3.81 11.44
CA PRO A 213 -7.08 -3.57 10.03
C PRO A 213 -5.82 -3.65 9.15
N TRP A 214 -4.76 -2.96 9.56
CA TRP A 214 -3.49 -2.86 8.83
C TRP A 214 -2.65 -4.14 8.78
N ALA A 215 -2.92 -5.12 9.65
CA ALA A 215 -2.23 -6.40 9.60
C ALA A 215 -2.91 -7.39 8.64
N ILE A 216 -4.21 -7.21 8.37
CA ILE A 216 -5.02 -8.15 7.58
C ILE A 216 -4.46 -8.45 6.18
N PRO A 217 -4.00 -7.47 5.39
CA PRO A 217 -3.44 -7.77 4.06
C PRO A 217 -2.23 -8.71 4.16
N ALA A 218 -1.39 -8.56 5.19
CA ALA A 218 -0.24 -9.42 5.43
C ALA A 218 -0.63 -10.83 5.91
N PHE A 219 -1.75 -10.99 6.63
CA PHE A 219 -2.30 -12.32 6.94
C PHE A 219 -2.91 -12.98 5.70
N ALA A 220 -3.51 -12.20 4.81
CA ALA A 220 -4.07 -12.72 3.57
C ALA A 220 -3.01 -13.29 2.60
N SER A 221 -1.73 -12.87 2.74
CA SER A 221 -0.63 -13.45 1.94
C SER A 221 -0.30 -14.90 2.31
N GLY A 222 -0.73 -15.37 3.48
CA GLY A 222 -0.53 -16.73 3.96
C GLY A 222 0.76 -16.96 4.78
N ILE A 223 1.71 -16.03 4.78
CA ILE A 223 2.97 -16.16 5.55
C ILE A 223 2.75 -15.88 7.03
N ALA A 224 1.98 -14.85 7.36
CA ALA A 224 1.66 -14.54 8.76
C ALA A 224 0.65 -15.52 9.39
N GLY A 225 0.29 -16.60 8.67
CA GLY A 225 -0.65 -17.65 9.09
C GLY A 225 -1.90 -17.71 8.22
N LYS A 226 -2.50 -18.90 8.09
CA LYS A 226 -3.81 -19.10 7.45
C LYS A 226 -4.92 -18.50 8.31
N ALA A 227 -5.03 -17.18 8.36
CA ALA A 227 -6.28 -16.57 8.75
C ALA A 227 -7.17 -16.58 7.49
N LEU A 228 -8.15 -17.50 7.43
CA LEU A 228 -9.36 -17.18 6.69
C LEU A 228 -9.76 -15.77 7.12
N LEU A 229 -10.05 -14.89 6.16
CA LEU A 229 -10.61 -13.57 6.42
C LEU A 229 -11.85 -13.76 7.29
N ASN A 230 -11.66 -13.64 8.61
CA ASN A 230 -12.74 -13.85 9.55
C ASN A 230 -13.69 -12.66 9.42
N PHE A 231 -14.96 -12.86 9.75
CA PHE A 231 -15.96 -11.80 9.64
C PHE A 231 -15.51 -10.53 10.39
N GLY A 232 -14.93 -10.70 11.59
CA GLY A 232 -14.39 -9.58 12.37
C GLY A 232 -13.24 -8.83 11.68
N SER A 233 -12.38 -9.51 10.94
CA SER A 233 -11.29 -8.89 10.16
C SER A 233 -11.86 -8.05 9.01
N ILE A 234 -12.83 -8.60 8.28
CA ILE A 234 -13.48 -7.90 7.17
C ILE A 234 -14.20 -6.64 7.69
N VAL A 235 -14.95 -6.77 8.79
CA VAL A 235 -15.65 -5.64 9.41
C VAL A 235 -14.68 -4.56 9.90
N SER A 236 -13.56 -4.93 10.53
CA SER A 236 -12.59 -3.94 11.00
C SER A 236 -11.90 -3.21 9.85
N LEU A 237 -11.52 -3.93 8.79
CA LEU A 237 -10.92 -3.38 7.58
C LEU A 237 -11.84 -2.38 6.90
N PHE A 238 -13.03 -2.83 6.48
CA PHE A 238 -13.96 -1.98 5.77
C PHE A 238 -14.52 -0.88 6.67
N GLY A 239 -14.72 -1.16 7.97
CA GLY A 239 -15.14 -0.16 8.94
C GLY A 239 -14.19 1.03 9.00
N VAL A 240 -12.89 0.77 9.21
CA VAL A 240 -11.87 1.84 9.26
C VAL A 240 -11.76 2.55 7.91
N SER A 241 -11.80 1.82 6.80
CA SER A 241 -11.68 2.43 5.47
C SER A 241 -12.87 3.31 5.08
N ILE A 242 -14.10 2.87 5.39
CA ILE A 242 -15.33 3.63 5.17
C ILE A 242 -15.34 4.86 6.09
N LEU A 243 -15.00 4.70 7.36
CA LEU A 243 -14.87 5.82 8.30
C LEU A 243 -13.85 6.85 7.81
N GLY A 244 -12.69 6.42 7.31
CA GLY A 244 -11.68 7.31 6.74
C GLY A 244 -12.18 8.13 5.55
N LEU A 245 -12.91 7.47 4.64
CA LEU A 245 -13.52 8.11 3.48
C LEU A 245 -14.62 9.11 3.89
N ILE A 246 -15.55 8.69 4.75
CA ILE A 246 -16.64 9.54 5.25
C ILE A 246 -16.07 10.73 6.02
N ALA A 247 -15.08 10.52 6.88
CA ALA A 247 -14.44 11.58 7.65
C ALA A 247 -13.75 12.61 6.75
N THR A 248 -13.10 12.16 5.66
CA THR A 248 -12.49 13.07 4.69
C THR A 248 -13.54 13.89 3.94
N ILE A 249 -14.64 13.26 3.50
CA ILE A 249 -15.76 13.97 2.85
C ILE A 249 -16.41 14.96 3.82
N ALA A 250 -16.67 14.55 5.06
CA ALA A 250 -17.27 15.40 6.09
C ALA A 250 -16.37 16.60 6.41
N TRP A 251 -15.06 16.37 6.57
CA TRP A 251 -14.08 17.45 6.74
C TRP A 251 -14.14 18.44 5.59
N TRP A 252 -14.16 17.95 4.35
CA TRP A 252 -14.25 18.80 3.16
C TRP A 252 -15.54 19.61 3.06
N ARG A 253 -16.64 19.10 3.63
CA ARG A 253 -17.93 19.80 3.64
C ARG A 253 -18.05 20.85 4.74
N TYR A 254 -17.59 20.52 5.95
CA TYR A 254 -17.96 21.26 7.15
C TYR A 254 -16.81 21.95 7.87
N ALA A 255 -15.56 21.69 7.52
CA ALA A 255 -14.44 22.37 8.16
C ALA A 255 -14.43 23.86 7.80
N ASP A 256 -14.07 24.69 8.77
CA ASP A 256 -13.81 26.11 8.56
C ASP A 256 -12.43 26.27 7.92
N TYR A 257 -12.44 26.89 6.74
CA TYR A 257 -11.25 27.15 5.93
C TYR A 257 -10.84 28.61 6.10
N ASP A 258 -10.41 28.94 7.31
CA ASP A 258 -9.73 30.19 7.65
C ASP A 258 -8.23 30.15 7.27
#